data_AF-A0A366HP40-F1
#
_entry.id   AF-A0A366HP40-F1
#
_cell.length_a   1.000
_cell.length_b   1.000
_cell.length_c   1.000
_cell.angle_alpha   90.00
_cell.angle_beta   90.00
_cell.angle_gamma   90.00
#
_symmetry.space_group_name_H-M   'P 1'
#
loop_
_entity.id
_entity.type
_entity.pdbx_description
1 polymer ?
#
loop_
_entity_poly.entity_id
_entity_poly.type
_entity_poly.pdbx_seq_one_letter_code
_entity_poly.pdbx_strand_id
1 'polypeptide(L)'
;MSRVSLEYGGARMAKSIHYDSADWHYDKKFVETGLPDQYSAHHILYFQRWLHERDALTDDFWVEVVEDGPRVFPQDFRAWGDIEFLDYMVKPEWRPFVDAYYSGAYQRDYAATLQGDLPSMYHIPFTDEGGAKLKTVLDERHAQWRENPDRWVKPQTVTQKHPKTSGALVTVGFILLLVLLVVVVGKLFDVVERAIQGTVFQVPVTILLLAMMGWGVWKAFRKKP
;
A
#
# COMPACT_ATOMS: atom_id res chain seq x y z
N MET A 1 1.64 44.62 -14.28
CA MET A 1 2.51 43.62 -13.62
C MET A 1 2.12 42.25 -14.16
N SER A 2 3.03 41.62 -14.89
CA SER A 2 2.81 40.39 -15.65
C SER A 2 2.67 39.17 -14.74
N ARG A 3 1.70 38.30 -15.04
CA ARG A 3 1.70 36.91 -14.56
C ARG A 3 2.96 36.23 -15.10
N VAL A 4 3.87 35.86 -14.21
CA VAL A 4 4.93 34.90 -14.53
C VAL A 4 4.30 33.52 -14.37
N SER A 5 3.97 32.91 -15.50
CA SER A 5 3.69 31.49 -15.59
C SER A 5 4.99 30.73 -15.29
N LEU A 6 5.02 29.98 -14.19
CA LEU A 6 6.05 28.97 -13.98
C LEU A 6 5.79 27.84 -14.99
N GLU A 7 6.46 27.94 -16.15
CA GLU A 7 6.69 26.81 -17.01
C GLU A 7 7.57 25.81 -16.25
N TYR A 8 6.93 24.87 -15.56
CA TYR A 8 7.58 23.62 -15.20
C TYR A 8 7.82 22.84 -16.50
N GLY A 9 9.03 22.98 -17.04
CA GLY A 9 9.46 22.29 -18.24
C GLY A 9 9.35 20.78 -18.08
N GLY A 10 8.35 20.20 -18.73
CA GLY A 10 8.52 19.29 -19.88
C GLY A 10 9.41 18.05 -19.77
N ALA A 11 10.01 17.72 -18.63
CA ALA A 11 10.56 16.40 -18.37
C ALA A 11 9.41 15.53 -17.87
N ARG A 12 9.19 14.36 -18.50
CA ARG A 12 8.39 13.29 -17.90
C ARG A 12 8.81 13.17 -16.44
N MET A 13 7.92 13.53 -15.52
CA MET A 13 8.10 13.29 -14.09
C MET A 13 8.38 11.80 -13.95
N ALA A 14 9.66 11.44 -13.82
CA ALA A 14 10.01 10.11 -13.37
C ALA A 14 9.25 9.92 -12.06
N LYS A 15 8.51 8.82 -11.95
CA LYS A 15 7.72 8.50 -10.76
C LYS A 15 8.64 8.68 -9.53
N SER A 16 8.31 9.61 -8.66
CA SER A 16 9.04 9.81 -7.40
C SER A 16 9.07 8.51 -6.63
N ILE A 17 10.22 8.21 -6.03
CA ILE A 17 10.31 7.08 -5.09
C ILE A 17 9.60 7.51 -3.81
N HIS A 18 8.52 6.81 -3.47
CA HIS A 18 7.92 6.86 -2.14
C HIS A 18 8.72 5.92 -1.24
N TYR A 19 9.45 6.48 -0.28
CA TYR A 19 10.11 5.70 0.76
C TYR A 19 9.11 5.21 1.79
N ASP A 20 8.18 6.07 2.21
CA ASP A 20 7.12 5.70 3.16
C ASP A 20 5.88 6.59 3.05
N SER A 21 4.79 6.12 3.63
CA SER A 21 3.57 6.89 3.87
C SER A 21 2.88 6.36 5.13
N ALA A 22 2.40 7.25 5.99
CA ALA A 22 1.63 6.87 7.18
C ALA A 22 0.41 5.99 6.85
N ASP A 23 -0.22 6.22 5.69
CA ASP A 23 -1.34 5.41 5.22
C ASP A 23 -0.97 3.94 4.98
N TRP A 24 0.29 3.67 4.63
CA TRP A 24 0.78 2.29 4.47
C TRP A 24 0.81 1.54 5.81
N HIS A 25 0.81 2.28 6.92
CA HIS A 25 0.82 1.77 8.28
C HIS A 25 -0.56 1.78 8.94
N TYR A 26 -1.57 2.34 8.29
CA TYR A 26 -2.94 2.42 8.77
C TYR A 26 -3.77 1.16 8.41
N ASP A 27 -3.32 0.00 8.88
CA ASP A 27 -4.02 -1.27 8.65
C ASP A 27 -5.00 -1.65 9.78
N LYS A 28 -5.71 -2.77 9.62
CA LYS A 28 -6.65 -3.27 10.65
C LYS A 28 -5.96 -3.46 12.01
N LYS A 29 -4.70 -3.91 12.03
CA LYS A 29 -3.95 -4.16 13.27
C LYS A 29 -3.61 -2.84 13.96
N PHE A 30 -3.27 -1.80 13.20
CA PHE A 30 -3.07 -0.46 13.74
C PHE A 30 -4.37 0.08 14.34
N VAL A 31 -5.49 0.01 13.61
CA VAL A 31 -6.79 0.48 14.12
C VAL A 31 -7.20 -0.23 15.42
N GLU A 32 -6.95 -1.53 15.53
CA GLU A 32 -7.21 -2.33 16.73
C GLU A 32 -6.38 -1.91 17.95
N THR A 33 -5.29 -1.14 17.78
CA THR A 33 -4.52 -0.59 18.91
C THR A 33 -5.28 0.52 19.65
N GLY A 34 -6.23 1.19 18.99
CA GLY A 34 -6.90 2.37 19.52
C GLY A 34 -6.00 3.61 19.66
N LEU A 35 -4.80 3.58 19.10
CA LEU A 35 -3.90 4.73 19.08
C LEU A 35 -4.42 5.82 18.13
N PRO A 36 -4.13 7.09 18.43
CA PRO A 36 -4.37 8.18 17.49
C PRO A 36 -3.62 7.97 16.16
N ASP A 37 -4.23 8.35 15.04
CA ASP A 37 -3.71 8.12 13.68
C ASP A 37 -2.25 8.56 13.49
N GLN A 38 -1.81 9.64 14.13
CA GLN A 38 -0.44 10.15 14.02
C GLN A 38 0.64 9.15 14.46
N TYR A 39 0.31 8.17 15.30
CA TYR A 39 1.25 7.13 15.74
C TYR A 39 1.68 6.22 14.59
N SER A 40 0.90 6.14 13.51
CA SER A 40 1.28 5.42 12.28
C SER A 40 2.47 6.05 11.57
N ALA A 41 2.84 7.29 11.91
CA ALA A 41 3.85 8.06 11.22
C ALA A 41 5.10 8.35 12.05
N HIS A 42 5.10 8.06 13.36
CA HIS A 42 6.20 8.47 14.25
C HIS A 42 7.57 7.97 13.77
N HIS A 43 7.67 6.78 13.20
CA HIS A 43 8.93 6.28 12.62
C HIS A 43 9.39 7.11 11.43
N ILE A 44 8.48 7.63 10.60
CA ILE A 44 8.81 8.57 9.51
C ILE A 44 9.38 9.86 10.10
N LEU A 45 8.68 10.43 11.09
CA LEU A 45 9.02 11.71 11.70
C LEU A 45 10.37 11.69 12.40
N TYR A 46 10.71 10.59 13.09
CA TYR A 46 12.02 10.44 13.72
C TYR A 46 13.17 10.46 12.71
N PHE A 47 13.00 9.81 11.55
CA PHE A 47 14.04 9.80 10.52
C PHE A 47 14.16 11.17 9.85
N GLN A 48 13.03 11.80 9.54
CA GLN A 48 13.00 13.15 8.95
C GLN A 48 13.61 14.19 9.88
N ARG A 49 13.32 14.14 11.20
CA ARG A 49 13.99 14.99 12.20
C ARG A 49 15.52 14.83 12.15
N TRP A 50 16.00 13.59 12.11
CA TRP A 50 17.44 13.32 12.04
C TRP A 50 18.09 13.85 10.74
N LEU A 51 17.39 13.74 9.59
CA LEU A 51 17.84 14.32 8.32
C LEU A 51 17.85 15.86 8.38
N HIS A 52 16.81 16.47 8.94
CA HIS A 52 16.70 17.91 9.09
C HIS A 52 17.86 18.50 9.91
N GLU A 53 18.19 17.88 11.05
CA GLU A 53 19.34 18.27 11.89
C GLU A 53 20.71 18.23 11.17
N ARG A 54 20.78 17.60 9.99
CA ARG A 54 21.98 17.48 9.14
C ARG A 54 21.89 18.27 7.84
N ASP A 55 20.88 19.12 7.71
CA ASP A 55 20.63 19.88 6.49
C ASP A 55 20.50 18.95 5.26
N ALA A 56 19.91 17.76 5.46
CA ALA A 56 19.79 16.70 4.44
C ALA A 56 18.46 16.72 3.69
N LEU A 57 17.51 17.56 4.10
CA LEU A 57 16.21 17.73 3.46
C LEU A 57 16.21 18.98 2.57
N THR A 58 15.43 18.96 1.50
CA THR A 58 15.24 20.11 0.62
C THR A 58 14.35 21.17 1.27
N ASP A 59 14.48 22.43 0.86
CA ASP A 59 13.66 23.55 1.33
C ASP A 59 12.16 23.38 1.05
N ASP A 60 11.78 22.48 0.13
CA ASP A 60 10.39 22.13 -0.15
C ASP A 60 9.74 21.24 0.95
N PHE A 61 10.53 20.79 1.93
CA PHE A 61 10.05 20.03 3.07
C PHE A 61 9.93 20.92 4.31
N TRP A 62 8.71 21.41 4.57
CA TRP A 62 8.39 22.16 5.77
C TRP A 62 7.70 21.26 6.78
N VAL A 63 8.50 20.67 7.67
CA VAL A 63 8.03 20.47 9.05
C VAL A 63 8.60 21.67 9.81
N GLU A 64 7.75 22.61 10.21
CA GLU A 64 8.17 23.69 11.11
C GLU A 64 8.63 23.09 12.45
N VAL A 65 9.93 22.86 12.58
CA VAL A 65 10.57 22.67 13.87
C VAL A 65 10.85 24.06 14.43
N VAL A 66 9.95 24.58 15.25
CA VAL A 66 10.09 25.90 15.88
C VAL A 66 11.28 25.90 16.85
N GLU A 67 12.03 27.01 16.91
CA GLU A 67 13.33 27.18 17.61
C GLU A 67 13.35 26.78 19.11
N ASP A 68 12.20 26.64 19.77
CA ASP A 68 12.11 26.41 21.23
C ASP A 68 11.72 24.96 21.64
N GLY A 69 11.93 23.97 20.77
CA GLY A 69 11.56 22.56 21.01
C GLY A 69 10.33 22.13 20.20
N PRO A 70 9.90 20.85 20.27
CA PRO A 70 9.01 20.28 19.26
C PRO A 70 7.60 20.84 19.39
N ARG A 71 7.26 21.87 18.61
CA ARG A 71 5.90 22.37 18.45
C ARG A 71 5.58 22.78 17.01
N VAL A 72 5.65 21.82 16.09
CA VAL A 72 4.56 21.53 15.12
C VAL A 72 4.63 20.05 14.71
N PHE A 73 4.01 19.17 15.51
CA PHE A 73 3.27 18.03 14.98
C PHE A 73 1.97 18.00 15.78
N PRO A 74 0.98 18.84 15.39
CA PRO A 74 -0.13 19.17 16.23
C PRO A 74 -1.05 17.96 16.38
N GLN A 75 -1.76 17.93 17.48
CA GLN A 75 -2.76 16.92 17.81
C GLN A 75 -3.93 16.86 16.79
N ASP A 76 -3.87 17.71 15.74
CA ASP A 76 -4.79 17.88 14.62
C ASP A 76 -4.11 17.67 13.23
N PHE A 77 -3.09 16.81 13.15
CA PHE A 77 -2.26 16.61 11.95
C PHE A 77 -3.04 16.24 10.66
N ARG A 78 -4.15 15.49 10.79
CA ARG A 78 -4.93 14.98 9.64
C ARG A 78 -5.55 16.10 8.77
N ALA A 79 -5.65 17.32 9.29
CA ALA A 79 -6.17 18.46 8.52
C ALA A 79 -5.16 19.02 7.50
N TRP A 80 -3.87 18.68 7.61
CA TRP A 80 -2.78 19.28 6.82
C TRP A 80 -2.22 18.38 5.70
N GLY A 81 -2.62 17.12 5.64
CA GLY A 81 -2.27 16.19 4.55
C GLY A 81 -1.70 14.84 5.02
N ASP A 82 -1.32 14.01 4.05
CA ASP A 82 -0.73 12.68 4.28
C ASP A 82 0.74 12.81 4.70
N ILE A 83 1.17 12.07 5.74
CA ILE A 83 2.61 12.02 6.09
C ILE A 83 3.29 11.11 5.10
N GLU A 84 3.99 11.70 4.15
CA GLU A 84 4.79 10.99 3.16
C GLU A 84 6.29 11.22 3.39
N PHE A 85 7.09 10.26 2.95
CA PHE A 85 8.53 10.43 2.81
C PHE A 85 8.95 10.03 1.40
N LEU A 86 9.39 11.02 0.64
CA LEU A 86 9.59 10.96 -0.80
C LEU A 86 11.02 11.33 -1.13
N ASP A 87 11.54 10.76 -2.21
CA ASP A 87 12.90 11.03 -2.66
C ASP A 87 13.20 12.51 -2.87
N TYR A 88 12.27 13.28 -3.45
CA TYR A 88 12.48 14.70 -3.71
C TYR A 88 12.65 15.55 -2.46
N MET A 89 12.20 15.06 -1.29
CA MET A 89 12.37 15.75 -0.02
C MET A 89 13.81 15.64 0.51
N VAL A 90 14.62 14.74 -0.04
CA VAL A 90 16.00 14.47 0.37
C VAL A 90 16.97 15.11 -0.64
N LYS A 91 17.97 15.83 -0.14
CA LYS A 91 19.00 16.40 -0.99
C LYS A 91 19.76 15.30 -1.75
N PRO A 92 20.13 15.50 -3.03
CA PRO A 92 20.70 14.44 -3.87
C PRO A 92 21.88 13.67 -3.26
N GLU A 93 22.75 14.36 -2.53
CA GLU A 93 23.93 13.78 -1.87
C GLU A 93 23.61 12.83 -0.71
N TRP A 94 22.41 12.94 -0.12
CA TRP A 94 21.94 12.06 0.96
C TRP A 94 21.10 10.88 0.48
N ARG A 95 20.54 10.95 -0.74
CA ARG A 95 19.66 9.89 -1.29
C ARG A 95 20.30 8.51 -1.30
N PRO A 96 21.58 8.32 -1.70
CA PRO A 96 22.19 7.00 -1.70
C PRO A 96 22.19 6.32 -0.33
N PHE A 97 22.35 7.09 0.76
CA PHE A 97 22.23 6.56 2.11
C PHE A 97 20.78 6.19 2.44
N VAL A 98 19.83 7.10 2.16
CA VAL A 98 18.40 6.87 2.42
C VAL A 98 17.89 5.64 1.67
N ASP A 99 18.22 5.51 0.38
CA ASP A 99 17.87 4.36 -0.46
C ASP A 99 18.33 3.03 0.17
N ALA A 100 19.61 2.99 0.59
CA ALA A 100 20.25 1.81 1.12
C ALA A 100 19.74 1.44 2.53
N TYR A 101 19.54 2.45 3.38
CA TYR A 101 19.26 2.26 4.80
C TYR A 101 17.77 2.23 5.13
N TYR A 102 17.00 3.20 4.64
CA TYR A 102 15.61 3.42 5.04
C TYR A 102 14.72 2.23 4.66
N SER A 103 14.80 1.79 3.40
CA SER A 103 14.01 0.66 2.88
C SER A 103 14.40 -0.69 3.50
N GLY A 104 15.48 -0.77 4.28
CA GLY A 104 16.13 -2.01 4.67
C GLY A 104 16.28 -2.23 6.17
N ALA A 105 17.09 -1.40 6.81
CA ALA A 105 17.50 -1.60 8.20
C ALA A 105 16.77 -0.65 9.17
N TYR A 106 16.33 0.51 8.68
CA TYR A 106 15.81 1.57 9.54
C TYR A 106 14.69 1.12 10.48
N GLN A 107 13.62 0.48 9.96
CA GLN A 107 12.50 0.04 10.79
C GLN A 107 12.93 -0.95 11.89
N ARG A 108 13.93 -1.80 11.63
CA ARG A 108 14.47 -2.72 12.64
C ARG A 108 15.25 -1.99 13.71
N ASP A 109 16.11 -1.05 13.31
CA ASP A 109 16.90 -0.25 14.25
C ASP A 109 15.99 0.65 15.09
N TYR A 110 14.94 1.24 14.49
CA TYR A 110 13.91 2.00 15.17
C TYR A 110 13.22 1.18 16.27
N ALA A 111 12.69 0.00 15.92
CA ALA A 111 12.01 -0.87 16.88
C ALA A 111 12.98 -1.40 17.95
N ALA A 112 14.18 -1.83 17.57
CA ALA A 112 15.17 -2.35 18.52
C ALA A 112 15.65 -1.29 19.51
N THR A 113 15.68 -0.01 19.11
CA THR A 113 16.14 1.09 19.96
C THR A 113 15.05 1.60 20.89
N LEU A 114 13.81 1.72 20.40
CA LEU A 114 12.77 2.50 21.08
C LEU A 114 11.55 1.71 21.53
N GLN A 115 11.30 0.50 20.99
CA GLN A 115 10.09 -0.25 21.34
C GLN A 115 10.11 -0.74 22.78
N GLY A 116 11.23 -1.33 23.23
CA GLY A 116 11.31 -1.97 24.55
C GLY A 116 10.16 -2.97 24.75
N ASP A 117 9.43 -2.84 25.85
CA ASP A 117 8.29 -3.69 26.22
C ASP A 117 6.95 -3.24 25.60
N LEU A 118 6.96 -2.23 24.72
CA LEU A 118 5.74 -1.76 24.08
C LEU A 118 5.15 -2.82 23.13
N PRO A 119 3.81 -2.88 22.98
CA PRO A 119 3.16 -3.94 22.18
C PRO A 119 3.58 -3.99 20.72
N SER A 120 3.95 -2.84 20.14
CA SER A 120 4.46 -2.74 18.77
C SER A 120 5.25 -1.45 18.57
N MET A 121 5.98 -1.35 17.45
CA MET A 121 6.66 -0.10 17.05
C MET A 121 5.70 1.09 16.91
N TYR A 122 4.41 0.86 16.67
CA TYR A 122 3.42 1.93 16.60
C TYR A 122 3.07 2.52 17.97
N HIS A 123 3.37 1.84 19.07
CA HIS A 123 3.15 2.37 20.42
C HIS A 123 4.29 3.29 20.87
N ILE A 124 5.35 3.44 20.07
CA ILE A 124 6.49 4.30 20.41
C ILE A 124 6.03 5.76 20.34
N PRO A 125 6.07 6.51 21.45
CA PRO A 125 5.72 7.93 21.44
C PRO A 125 6.82 8.74 20.72
N PHE A 126 6.44 9.84 20.08
CA PHE A 126 7.37 10.80 19.52
C PHE A 126 7.84 11.77 20.62
N THR A 127 9.08 11.60 21.09
CA THR A 127 9.66 12.35 22.23
C THR A 127 11.10 12.74 21.93
N ASP A 128 11.59 13.80 22.58
CA ASP A 128 12.99 14.22 22.45
C ASP A 128 13.97 13.16 22.96
N GLU A 129 13.64 12.44 24.03
CA GLU A 129 14.47 11.36 24.56
C GLU A 129 14.59 10.20 23.57
N GLY A 130 13.48 9.81 22.93
CA GLY A 130 13.49 8.80 21.87
C GLY A 130 14.31 9.26 20.66
N GLY A 131 14.20 10.54 20.32
CA GLY A 131 14.99 11.16 19.25
C GLY A 131 16.48 11.12 19.55
N ALA A 132 16.89 11.47 20.76
CA ALA A 132 18.28 11.44 21.19
C ALA A 132 18.86 10.01 21.17
N LYS A 133 18.11 9.00 21.64
CA LYS A 133 18.52 7.59 21.60
C LYS A 133 18.70 7.09 20.17
N LEU A 134 17.71 7.35 19.30
CA LEU A 134 17.75 6.91 17.92
C LEU A 134 18.83 7.64 17.11
N LYS A 135 19.08 8.92 17.40
CA LYS A 135 20.12 9.71 16.74
C LYS A 135 21.49 9.04 16.81
N THR A 136 21.88 8.48 17.95
CA THR A 136 23.15 7.75 18.10
C THR A 136 23.25 6.59 17.11
N VAL A 137 22.19 5.78 17.01
CA VAL A 137 22.15 4.64 16.08
C VAL A 137 22.21 5.13 14.63
N LEU A 138 21.44 6.16 14.29
CA LEU A 138 21.44 6.73 12.93
C LEU A 138 22.80 7.33 12.54
N ASP A 139 23.50 7.98 13.48
CA ASP A 139 24.86 8.49 13.27
C ASP A 139 25.86 7.37 13.01
N GLU A 140 25.80 6.28 13.79
CA GLU A 140 26.63 5.10 13.58
C GLU A 140 26.35 4.45 12.23
N ARG A 141 25.08 4.29 11.84
CA ARG A 141 24.66 3.70 10.57
C ARG A 141 25.13 4.53 9.38
N HIS A 142 25.00 5.84 9.47
CA HIS A 142 25.50 6.75 8.45
C HIS A 142 27.04 6.72 8.36
N ALA A 143 27.75 6.67 9.49
CA ALA A 143 29.20 6.53 9.50
C ALA A 143 29.65 5.21 8.85
N GLN A 144 29.04 4.08 9.23
CA GLN A 144 29.30 2.76 8.64
C GLN A 144 29.01 2.74 7.13
N TRP A 145 27.96 3.44 6.69
CA TRP A 145 27.66 3.57 5.28
C TRP A 145 28.72 4.39 4.55
N ARG A 146 29.17 5.53 5.10
CA ARG A 146 30.24 6.34 4.49
C ARG A 146 31.56 5.60 4.38
N GLU A 147 31.88 4.73 5.34
CA GLU A 147 33.10 3.90 5.31
C GLU A 147 33.05 2.82 4.23
N ASN A 148 31.88 2.22 3.99
CA ASN A 148 31.72 1.15 3.01
C ASN A 148 30.28 1.12 2.44
N PRO A 149 29.96 1.97 1.45
CA PRO A 149 28.62 2.06 0.87
C PRO A 149 28.15 0.74 0.22
N ASP A 150 29.08 0.00 -0.41
CA ASP A 150 28.78 -1.22 -1.16
C ASP A 150 28.19 -2.33 -0.28
N ARG A 151 28.55 -2.35 1.01
CA ARG A 151 27.99 -3.28 2.00
C ARG A 151 26.48 -3.09 2.21
N TRP A 152 25.96 -1.88 1.96
CA TRP A 152 24.57 -1.52 2.21
C TRP A 152 23.68 -1.66 0.98
N VAL A 153 24.28 -1.84 -0.20
CA VAL A 153 23.53 -2.10 -1.43
C VAL A 153 22.91 -3.49 -1.32
N LYS A 154 21.59 -3.56 -1.17
CA LYS A 154 20.88 -4.83 -1.29
C LYS A 154 21.14 -5.39 -2.70
N PRO A 155 21.45 -6.69 -2.85
CA PRO A 155 21.37 -7.34 -4.15
C PRO A 155 19.97 -7.07 -4.70
N GLN A 156 19.87 -6.51 -5.91
CA GLN A 156 18.59 -6.30 -6.57
C GLN A 156 17.96 -7.68 -6.83
N THR A 157 17.17 -8.19 -5.90
CA THR A 157 16.20 -9.25 -6.20
C THR A 157 15.11 -8.61 -7.05
N VAL A 158 15.35 -8.59 -8.36
CA VAL A 158 14.33 -8.31 -9.37
C VAL A 158 13.25 -9.37 -9.24
N THR A 159 12.22 -9.08 -8.45
CA THR A 159 10.86 -9.58 -8.64
C THR A 159 9.92 -8.83 -7.70
N GLN A 160 9.54 -7.61 -8.08
CA GLN A 160 8.22 -7.12 -7.71
C GLN A 160 7.19 -8.04 -8.35
N LYS A 161 6.76 -9.06 -7.61
CA LYS A 161 5.57 -9.84 -7.97
C LYS A 161 4.39 -8.92 -7.70
N HIS A 162 4.02 -8.12 -8.71
CA HIS A 162 2.75 -7.40 -8.67
C HIS A 162 1.65 -8.37 -8.25
N PRO A 163 0.78 -8.03 -7.27
CA PRO A 163 -0.42 -8.80 -7.03
C PRO A 163 -1.19 -8.81 -8.35
N LYS A 164 -1.24 -9.98 -8.98
CA LYS A 164 -2.01 -10.19 -10.19
C LYS A 164 -3.45 -9.81 -9.86
N THR A 165 -3.92 -8.68 -10.38
CA THR A 165 -5.32 -8.31 -10.50
C THR A 165 -5.99 -9.24 -11.53
N SER A 166 -5.94 -10.55 -11.28
CA SER A 166 -6.58 -11.57 -12.10
C SER A 166 -8.00 -11.90 -11.65
N GLY A 167 -8.44 -11.41 -10.48
CA GLY A 167 -9.78 -11.71 -9.96
C GLY A 167 -10.92 -11.05 -10.75
N ALA A 168 -10.79 -9.77 -11.10
CA ALA A 168 -11.87 -9.02 -11.72
C ALA A 168 -12.11 -9.41 -13.19
N LEU A 169 -11.05 -9.56 -13.99
CA LEU A 169 -11.15 -9.91 -15.42
C LEU A 169 -11.66 -11.34 -15.65
N VAL A 170 -11.26 -12.30 -14.79
CA VAL A 170 -11.75 -13.68 -14.88
C VAL A 170 -13.24 -13.75 -14.52
N THR A 171 -13.69 -12.95 -13.55
CA THR A 171 -15.11 -12.93 -13.13
C THR A 171 -16.00 -12.32 -14.22
N VAL A 172 -15.58 -11.22 -14.84
CA VAL A 172 -16.34 -10.59 -15.94
C VAL A 172 -16.38 -11.50 -17.18
N GLY A 173 -15.26 -12.14 -17.54
CA GLY A 173 -15.22 -13.11 -18.64
C GLY A 173 -16.13 -14.32 -18.41
N PHE A 174 -16.17 -14.84 -17.19
CA PHE A 174 -17.04 -15.96 -16.83
C PHE A 174 -18.54 -15.58 -16.87
N ILE A 175 -18.91 -14.39 -16.41
CA ILE A 175 -20.29 -13.89 -16.48
C ILE A 175 -20.73 -13.74 -17.94
N LEU A 176 -19.89 -13.16 -18.80
CA LEU A 176 -20.20 -13.00 -20.22
C LEU A 176 -20.37 -14.37 -20.93
N LEU A 177 -19.55 -15.35 -20.58
CA LEU A 177 -19.67 -16.71 -21.12
C LEU A 177 -20.99 -17.39 -20.71
N LEU A 178 -21.41 -17.23 -19.45
CA LEU A 178 -22.68 -17.77 -18.96
C LEU A 178 -23.88 -17.13 -19.66
N VAL A 179 -23.87 -15.80 -19.84
CA VAL A 179 -24.93 -15.10 -20.57
C VAL A 179 -25.02 -15.58 -22.01
N LEU A 180 -23.87 -15.74 -22.69
CA LEU A 180 -23.82 -16.26 -24.05
C LEU A 180 -24.38 -17.69 -24.13
N LEU A 181 -24.02 -18.56 -23.17
CA LEU A 181 -24.53 -19.93 -23.10
C LEU A 181 -26.06 -19.96 -22.98
N VAL A 182 -26.63 -19.15 -22.09
CA VAL A 182 -28.09 -19.07 -21.90
C VAL A 182 -28.80 -18.63 -23.19
N VAL A 183 -28.25 -17.62 -23.89
CA VAL A 183 -28.83 -17.14 -25.15
C VAL A 183 -28.77 -18.21 -26.25
N VAL A 184 -27.64 -18.89 -26.39
CA VAL A 184 -27.46 -19.93 -27.41
C VAL A 184 -28.37 -21.13 -27.13
N VAL A 185 -28.45 -21.58 -25.89
CA VAL A 185 -29.33 -22.68 -25.48
C VAL A 185 -30.80 -22.32 -25.70
N GLY A 186 -31.22 -21.09 -25.35
CA GLY A 186 -32.58 -20.60 -25.61
C GLY A 186 -32.93 -20.61 -27.10
N LYS A 187 -32.03 -20.08 -27.96
CA LYS A 187 -32.26 -20.11 -29.41
C LYS A 187 -32.28 -21.52 -29.99
N LEU A 188 -31.43 -22.42 -29.49
CA LEU A 188 -31.45 -23.82 -29.91
C LEU A 188 -32.77 -24.49 -29.51
N PHE A 189 -33.29 -24.16 -28.33
CA PHE A 189 -34.58 -24.62 -27.86
C PHE A 189 -35.73 -24.12 -28.76
N ASP A 190 -35.75 -22.84 -29.14
CA ASP A 190 -36.75 -22.29 -30.07
C ASP A 190 -36.76 -22.99 -31.43
N VAL A 191 -35.59 -23.45 -31.89
CA VAL A 191 -35.45 -24.22 -33.14
C VAL A 191 -35.97 -25.64 -32.96
N VAL A 192 -35.64 -26.29 -31.85
CA VAL A 192 -36.10 -27.65 -31.52
C VAL A 192 -37.60 -27.67 -31.27
N GLU A 193 -38.16 -26.69 -30.55
CA GLU A 193 -39.61 -26.57 -30.32
C GLU A 193 -40.35 -26.39 -31.65
N ARG A 194 -39.86 -25.53 -32.54
CA ARG A 194 -40.41 -25.39 -33.90
C ARG A 194 -40.31 -26.67 -34.73
N ALA A 195 -39.25 -27.46 -34.53
CA ALA A 195 -39.10 -28.75 -35.21
C ALA A 195 -40.02 -29.85 -34.64
N ILE A 196 -40.38 -29.77 -33.35
CA ILE A 196 -41.16 -30.79 -32.63
C ILE A 196 -42.66 -30.47 -32.57
N GLN A 197 -43.09 -29.24 -32.91
CA GLN A 197 -44.50 -28.81 -32.94
C GLN A 197 -45.45 -29.65 -33.85
N GLY A 198 -44.96 -30.71 -34.51
CA GLY A 198 -45.76 -31.74 -35.18
C GLY A 198 -46.02 -33.03 -34.37
N THR A 199 -45.49 -33.17 -33.14
CA THR A 199 -45.61 -34.42 -32.35
C THR A 199 -46.24 -34.17 -30.98
N VAL A 200 -47.39 -34.81 -30.78
CA VAL A 200 -48.26 -34.72 -29.60
C VAL A 200 -47.61 -35.42 -28.41
N PHE A 201 -46.79 -34.73 -27.61
CA PHE A 201 -46.56 -35.05 -26.20
C PHE A 201 -46.03 -33.81 -25.46
N GLN A 202 -46.94 -33.02 -24.88
CA GLN A 202 -46.58 -31.92 -24.00
C GLN A 202 -46.28 -32.44 -22.59
N VAL A 203 -45.02 -32.78 -22.32
CA VAL A 203 -44.50 -32.65 -20.97
C VAL A 203 -43.69 -31.35 -20.94
N PRO A 204 -44.02 -30.36 -20.08
CA PRO A 204 -43.28 -29.11 -20.02
C PRO A 204 -41.82 -29.41 -19.66
N VAL A 205 -40.91 -29.22 -20.63
CA VAL A 205 -39.46 -29.45 -20.46
C VAL A 205 -38.89 -28.64 -19.29
N THR A 206 -39.57 -27.55 -18.91
CA THR A 206 -39.30 -26.77 -17.70
C THR A 206 -39.29 -27.62 -16.41
N ILE A 207 -40.13 -28.65 -16.31
CA ILE A 207 -40.16 -29.55 -15.14
C ILE A 207 -38.90 -30.44 -15.11
N LEU A 208 -38.43 -30.92 -16.27
CA LEU A 208 -37.22 -31.72 -16.39
C LEU A 208 -35.94 -30.91 -16.09
N LEU A 209 -35.88 -29.66 -16.54
CA LEU A 209 -34.76 -28.75 -16.26
C LEU A 209 -34.68 -28.36 -14.77
N LEU A 210 -35.82 -28.13 -14.11
CA LEU A 210 -35.88 -27.87 -12.68
C LEU A 210 -35.46 -29.10 -11.85
N ALA A 211 -35.85 -30.31 -12.27
CA ALA A 211 -35.42 -31.55 -11.62
C ALA A 211 -33.91 -31.79 -11.75
N MET A 212 -33.32 -31.51 -12.90
CA MET A 212 -31.87 -31.66 -13.13
C MET A 212 -31.04 -30.60 -12.39
N MET A 213 -31.50 -29.35 -12.34
CA MET A 213 -30.81 -28.28 -11.60
C MET A 213 -30.88 -28.51 -10.08
N GLY A 214 -32.01 -28.98 -9.56
CA GLY A 214 -32.15 -29.36 -8.15
C GLY A 214 -31.18 -30.47 -7.72
N TRP A 215 -30.95 -31.47 -8.59
CA TRP A 215 -30.03 -32.57 -8.31
C TRP A 215 -28.55 -32.15 -8.30
N GLY A 216 -28.14 -31.26 -9.21
CA GLY A 216 -26.78 -30.75 -9.27
C GLY A 216 -26.41 -29.89 -8.04
N VAL A 217 -27.33 -29.01 -7.64
CA VAL A 217 -27.18 -28.15 -6.46
C VAL A 217 -27.14 -28.98 -5.18
N TRP A 218 -28.04 -29.95 -5.02
CA TRP A 218 -28.06 -30.85 -3.86
C TRP A 218 -26.74 -31.63 -3.68
N LYS A 219 -26.12 -32.07 -4.77
CA LYS A 219 -24.85 -32.83 -4.74
C LYS A 219 -23.65 -31.95 -4.39
N ALA A 220 -23.69 -30.66 -4.72
CA ALA A 220 -22.65 -29.68 -4.37
C ALA A 220 -22.64 -29.33 -2.88
N PHE A 221 -23.81 -29.29 -2.22
CA PHE A 221 -23.93 -29.01 -0.79
C PHE A 221 -23.64 -30.21 0.13
N ARG A 222 -23.65 -31.45 -0.40
CA ARG A 222 -23.46 -32.68 0.40
C ARG A 222 -21.99 -33.10 0.57
N LYS A 223 -21.01 -32.37 0.03
CA LYS A 223 -19.58 -32.64 0.23
C LYS A 223 -18.90 -31.54 1.04
N LYS A 224 -19.10 -31.57 2.37
CA LYS A 224 -18.12 -31.12 3.37
C LYS A 224 -18.35 -31.92 4.68
N PRO A 225 -17.41 -32.78 5.11
CA PRO A 225 -17.10 -32.90 6.53
C PRO A 225 -16.36 -31.66 7.02
#